data_AF-A0A2N1QYC8-F1
#
_entry.id   AF-A0A2N1QYC8-F1
#
_cell.length_a   1.000
_cell.length_b   1.000
_cell.length_c   1.000
_cell.angle_alpha   90.00
_cell.angle_beta   90.00
_cell.angle_gamma   90.00
#
_symmetry.space_group_name_H-M   'P 1'
#
loop_
_entity.id
_entity.type
_entity.pdbx_description
1 polymer ?
#
loop_
_entity_poly.entity_id
_entity_poly.type
_entity_poly.pdbx_seq_one_letter_code
_entity_poly.pdbx_strand_id
1 'polypeptide(L)'
;MAAAKMYELAHGASWILPDGRVIKIPGFHSSWISSHPMIASGATNTAEFVKKTGWISAVLHEAGYLELIIRSVSDERQKECLWNLLSINAGVLERVVLMVLGMEGCLVFLKDDLCSRERFEIVLSTPLPKAE
;
A
#
# COMPACT_ATOMS: atom_id res chain seq x y z
N MET A 1 6.02 -23.96 -12.28
CA MET A 1 5.43 -22.63 -12.00
C MET A 1 6.31 -21.98 -10.95
N ALA A 2 6.93 -20.83 -11.25
CA ALA A 2 7.68 -20.09 -10.23
C ALA A 2 6.71 -19.69 -9.12
N ALA A 3 7.07 -19.91 -7.85
CA ALA A 3 6.29 -19.41 -6.74
C ALA A 3 6.21 -17.88 -6.88
N ALA A 4 4.99 -17.34 -6.92
CA ALA A 4 4.82 -15.89 -6.89
C ALA A 4 5.44 -15.39 -5.59
N LYS A 5 6.48 -14.56 -5.69
CA LYS A 5 7.13 -14.01 -4.51
C LYS A 5 6.15 -13.07 -3.82
N MET A 6 5.87 -13.36 -2.56
CA MET A 6 4.99 -12.53 -1.73
C MET A 6 5.57 -11.14 -1.63
N TYR A 7 4.69 -10.13 -1.61
CA TYR A 7 5.02 -8.72 -1.46
C TYR A 7 5.92 -8.09 -2.53
N GLU A 8 6.51 -8.83 -3.46
CA GLU A 8 7.38 -8.25 -4.50
C GLU A 8 6.55 -7.40 -5.46
N LEU A 9 6.90 -6.11 -5.56
CA LEU A 9 6.24 -5.16 -6.43
C LEU A 9 6.91 -5.13 -7.80
N ALA A 10 6.10 -4.91 -8.83
CA ALA A 10 6.56 -4.51 -10.15
C ALA A 10 6.06 -3.10 -10.44
N HIS A 11 6.74 -2.40 -11.34
CA HIS A 11 6.30 -1.09 -11.82
C HIS A 11 4.84 -1.13 -12.30
N GLY A 12 4.08 -0.11 -11.92
CA GLY A 12 2.65 0.05 -12.15
C GLY A 12 1.77 -0.26 -10.93
N ALA A 13 0.46 -0.38 -11.18
CA ALA A 13 -0.55 -0.61 -10.16
C ALA A 13 -0.61 -2.08 -9.72
N SER A 14 -0.78 -2.31 -8.42
CA SER A 14 -0.97 -3.62 -7.81
C SER A 14 -1.96 -3.56 -6.66
N TRP A 15 -2.64 -4.68 -6.39
CA TRP A 15 -3.32 -4.92 -5.13
C TRP A 15 -2.49 -5.85 -4.25
N ILE A 16 -2.37 -5.53 -2.97
CA ILE A 16 -1.71 -6.39 -1.97
C ILE A 16 -2.77 -6.95 -1.05
N LEU A 17 -2.86 -8.27 -1.02
CA LEU A 17 -3.81 -8.98 -0.18
C LEU A 17 -3.26 -9.06 1.26
N PRO A 18 -4.13 -9.24 2.28
CA PRO A 18 -3.68 -9.38 3.67
C PRO A 18 -2.71 -10.54 3.92
N ASP A 19 -2.69 -11.54 3.03
CA ASP A 19 -1.78 -12.69 3.10
C ASP A 19 -0.46 -12.49 2.31
N GLY A 20 -0.23 -11.29 1.78
CA GLY A 20 0.99 -10.93 1.07
C GLY A 20 1.02 -11.27 -0.41
N ARG A 21 -0.05 -11.83 -0.97
CA ARG A 21 -0.16 -11.99 -2.43
C ARG A 21 -0.27 -10.63 -3.12
N VAL A 22 0.42 -10.51 -4.26
CA VAL A 22 0.41 -9.32 -5.11
C VAL A 22 -0.35 -9.63 -6.39
N ILE A 23 -1.40 -8.85 -6.68
CA ILE A 23 -2.13 -8.91 -7.96
C ILE A 23 -1.72 -7.69 -8.77
N LYS A 24 -0.91 -7.90 -9.80
CA LYS A 24 -0.53 -6.84 -10.74
C LYS A 24 -1.74 -6.45 -11.60
N ILE A 25 -1.92 -5.15 -11.80
CA ILE A 25 -3.07 -4.59 -12.53
C ILE A 25 -2.58 -3.98 -13.85
N PRO A 26 -3.10 -4.43 -15.01
CA PRO A 26 -2.92 -3.71 -16.25
C PRO A 26 -3.80 -2.45 -16.24
N GLY A 27 -3.18 -1.28 -16.18
CA GLY A 27 -3.88 0.01 -16.14
C GLY A 27 -4.24 0.47 -14.73
N PHE A 28 -5.48 0.93 -14.52
CA PHE A 28 -5.90 1.62 -13.30
C PHE A 28 -6.72 0.71 -12.37
N HIS A 29 -6.60 0.92 -11.05
CA HIS A 29 -7.39 0.20 -10.04
C HIS A 29 -8.90 0.32 -10.26
N SER A 30 -9.40 1.49 -10.68
CA SER A 30 -10.82 1.71 -10.97
C SER A 30 -11.33 0.81 -12.10
N SER A 31 -10.58 0.72 -13.21
CA SER A 31 -10.91 -0.17 -14.32
C SER A 31 -10.92 -1.64 -13.88
N TRP A 32 -9.98 -2.04 -13.02
CA TRP A 32 -9.95 -3.38 -12.46
C TRP A 32 -11.16 -3.66 -11.56
N ILE A 33 -11.52 -2.72 -10.68
CA ILE A 33 -12.70 -2.82 -9.80
C ILE A 33 -13.97 -3.02 -10.62
N SER A 34 -14.18 -2.21 -11.67
CA SER A 34 -15.34 -2.35 -12.56
C SER A 34 -15.38 -3.70 -13.28
N SER A 35 -14.21 -4.27 -13.59
CA SER A 35 -14.10 -5.56 -14.30
C SER A 35 -14.24 -6.78 -13.36
N HIS A 36 -14.14 -6.59 -12.05
CA HIS A 36 -14.16 -7.67 -11.05
C HIS A 36 -15.24 -7.43 -9.96
N PRO A 37 -16.52 -7.27 -10.32
CA PRO A 37 -17.58 -6.84 -9.41
C PRO A 37 -17.78 -7.78 -8.21
N MET A 38 -17.58 -9.10 -8.41
CA MET A 38 -17.69 -10.10 -7.34
C MET A 38 -16.63 -9.92 -6.26
N ILE A 39 -15.40 -9.54 -6.64
CA ILE A 39 -14.32 -9.28 -5.69
C ILE A 39 -14.48 -7.88 -5.11
N ALA A 40 -14.84 -6.91 -5.96
CA ALA A 40 -15.06 -5.52 -5.59
C ALA A 40 -16.11 -5.33 -4.49
N SER A 41 -17.04 -6.28 -4.31
CA SER A 41 -18.04 -6.25 -3.25
C SER A 41 -18.85 -4.94 -3.25
N GLY A 42 -19.20 -4.48 -4.47
CA GLY A 42 -19.91 -3.23 -4.72
C GLY A 42 -19.10 -1.95 -4.48
N ALA A 43 -17.78 -2.02 -4.32
CA ALA A 43 -16.94 -0.83 -4.34
C ALA A 43 -16.95 -0.17 -5.72
N THR A 44 -17.05 1.14 -5.74
CA THR A 44 -17.04 1.95 -6.98
C THR A 44 -15.71 2.65 -7.23
N ASN A 45 -14.86 2.73 -6.21
CA ASN A 45 -13.55 3.37 -6.26
C ASN A 45 -12.54 2.67 -5.34
N THR A 46 -11.26 3.03 -5.49
CA THR A 46 -10.14 2.45 -4.75
C THR A 46 -10.29 2.58 -3.23
N ALA A 47 -10.71 3.75 -2.73
CA ALA A 47 -10.86 3.98 -1.29
C ALA A 47 -11.96 3.10 -0.68
N GLU A 48 -13.11 3.00 -1.35
CA GLU A 48 -14.19 2.09 -0.94
C GLU A 48 -13.74 0.62 -0.94
N PHE A 49 -12.99 0.22 -1.97
CA PHE A 49 -12.49 -1.14 -2.09
C PHE A 49 -11.50 -1.49 -0.97
N VAL A 50 -10.52 -0.62 -0.71
CA VAL A 50 -9.57 -0.76 0.40
C VAL A 50 -10.31 -0.81 1.74
N LYS A 51 -11.30 0.06 1.95
CA LYS A 51 -12.11 0.09 3.17
C LYS A 51 -12.88 -1.23 3.40
N LYS A 52 -13.52 -1.76 2.36
CA LYS A 52 -14.34 -2.98 2.41
C LYS A 52 -13.51 -4.25 2.56
N THR A 53 -12.39 -4.35 1.84
CA THR A 53 -11.61 -5.60 1.73
C THR A 53 -10.42 -5.67 2.68
N GLY A 54 -9.90 -4.52 3.12
CA GLY A 54 -8.64 -4.43 3.85
C GLY A 54 -7.41 -4.72 2.98
N TRP A 55 -7.56 -4.77 1.65
CA TRP A 55 -6.43 -4.86 0.73
C TRP A 55 -5.71 -3.52 0.65
N ILE A 56 -4.43 -3.55 0.26
CA ILE A 56 -3.64 -2.34 0.06
C ILE A 56 -3.61 -2.01 -1.43
N SER A 57 -3.91 -0.77 -1.77
CA SER A 57 -3.63 -0.22 -3.09
C SER A 57 -2.15 0.14 -3.16
N ALA A 58 -1.43 -0.31 -4.18
CA ALA A 58 -0.04 0.06 -4.40
C ALA A 58 0.18 0.51 -5.85
N VAL A 59 0.92 1.60 -6.04
CA VAL A 59 1.37 2.06 -7.36
C VAL A 59 2.86 2.37 -7.27
N LEU A 60 3.68 1.51 -7.85
CA LEU A 60 5.12 1.72 -7.94
C LEU A 60 5.44 2.46 -9.24
N HIS A 61 5.89 3.70 -9.12
CA HIS A 61 6.33 4.54 -10.22
C HIS A 61 7.81 4.32 -10.54
N GLU A 62 8.34 5.07 -11.50
CA GLU A 62 9.78 5.06 -11.79
C GLU A 62 10.57 5.68 -10.63
N ALA A 63 11.89 5.45 -10.62
CA ALA A 63 12.80 5.99 -9.61
C ALA A 63 12.45 5.64 -8.15
N GLY A 64 11.69 4.56 -7.92
CA GLY A 64 11.42 4.07 -6.56
C GLY A 64 10.37 4.85 -5.78
N TYR A 65 9.52 5.63 -6.46
CA TYR A 65 8.38 6.30 -5.84
C TYR A 65 7.17 5.37 -5.72
N LEU A 66 6.68 5.13 -4.50
CA LEU A 66 5.57 4.22 -4.22
C LEU A 66 4.40 4.98 -3.56
N GLU A 67 3.21 4.87 -4.15
CA GLU A 67 1.97 5.38 -3.56
C GLU A 67 1.15 4.22 -2.98
N LEU A 68 0.74 4.37 -1.73
CA LEU A 68 -0.03 3.37 -1.00
C LEU A 68 -1.35 3.95 -0.48
N ILE A 69 -2.41 3.15 -0.50
CA ILE A 69 -3.66 3.41 0.22
C ILE A 69 -3.95 2.23 1.13
N ILE A 70 -4.08 2.51 2.42
CA ILE A 70 -4.40 1.52 3.45
C ILE A 70 -5.63 1.94 4.25
N ARG A 71 -6.29 0.97 4.87
CA ARG A 71 -7.49 1.20 5.67
C ARG A 71 -7.18 1.77 7.06
N SER A 72 -6.11 1.31 7.72
CA SER A 72 -5.73 1.76 9.06
C SER A 72 -4.30 1.37 9.43
N VAL A 73 -3.61 2.26 10.14
CA VAL A 73 -2.31 2.01 10.79
C VAL A 73 -2.46 1.51 12.24
N SER A 74 -3.67 1.53 12.82
CA SER A 74 -3.92 0.95 14.15
C SER A 74 -4.25 -0.54 14.11
N ASP A 75 -4.48 -1.09 12.92
CA ASP A 75 -4.72 -2.51 12.69
C ASP A 75 -3.39 -3.23 12.54
N GLU A 76 -3.00 -4.02 13.55
CA GLU A 76 -1.71 -4.74 13.58
C GLU A 76 -1.49 -5.61 12.34
N ARG A 77 -2.55 -6.25 11.81
CA ARG A 77 -2.41 -7.09 10.61
C ARG A 77 -2.05 -6.26 9.38
N GLN A 78 -2.59 -5.06 9.30
CA GLN A 78 -2.25 -4.11 8.24
C GLN A 78 -0.85 -3.55 8.41
N LYS A 79 -0.43 -3.24 9.64
CA LYS A 79 0.95 -2.80 9.92
C LYS A 79 1.98 -3.85 9.54
N GLU A 80 1.73 -5.11 9.89
CA GLU A 80 2.59 -6.24 9.52
C GLU A 80 2.63 -6.43 8.00
N CYS A 81 1.46 -6.40 7.34
CA CYS A 81 1.38 -6.48 5.88
C CYS A 81 2.15 -5.35 5.19
N LEU A 82 1.97 -4.11 5.68
CA LEU A 82 2.68 -2.93 5.19
C LEU A 82 4.19 -3.04 5.39
N TRP A 83 4.64 -3.49 6.56
CA TRP A 83 6.07 -3.65 6.83
C TRP A 83 6.72 -4.72 5.96
N ASN A 84 6.09 -5.88 5.82
CA ASN A 84 6.59 -6.92 4.92
C ASN A 84 6.65 -6.42 3.48
N LEU A 85 5.63 -5.67 3.04
CA LEU A 85 5.62 -5.00 1.75
C LEU A 85 6.82 -4.06 1.56
N LEU A 86 7.04 -3.14 2.50
CA LEU A 86 8.08 -2.14 2.35
C LEU A 86 9.48 -2.73 2.52
N SER A 87 9.69 -3.63 3.47
CA SER A 87 11.00 -4.24 3.75
C SER A 87 11.48 -5.11 2.58
N ILE A 88 10.60 -5.89 1.96
CA ILE A 88 10.94 -6.72 0.79
C ILE A 88 11.35 -5.87 -0.42
N ASN A 89 10.77 -4.67 -0.55
CA ASN A 89 11.04 -3.77 -1.67
C ASN A 89 12.03 -2.64 -1.31
N ALA A 90 12.58 -2.59 -0.09
CA ALA A 90 13.37 -1.47 0.40
C ALA A 90 14.56 -1.11 -0.50
N GLY A 91 15.16 -2.11 -1.16
CA GLY A 91 16.28 -1.91 -2.07
C GLY A 91 15.98 -1.08 -3.32
N VAL A 92 14.71 -0.97 -3.73
CA VAL A 92 14.28 -0.21 -4.91
C VAL A 92 13.45 1.03 -4.56
N LEU A 93 13.10 1.21 -3.30
CA LEU A 93 12.26 2.32 -2.83
C LEU A 93 13.13 3.51 -2.43
N GLU A 94 12.79 4.67 -2.98
CA GLU A 94 13.40 5.95 -2.61
C GLU A 94 12.44 6.81 -1.78
N ARG A 95 11.15 6.75 -2.09
CA ARG A 95 10.10 7.49 -1.39
C ARG A 95 8.78 6.73 -1.41
N VAL A 96 8.11 6.66 -0.28
CA VAL A 96 6.76 6.08 -0.15
C VAL A 96 5.81 7.14 0.38
N VAL A 97 4.67 7.30 -0.26
CA VAL A 97 3.55 8.12 0.23
C VAL A 97 2.43 7.18 0.63
N LEU A 98 2.06 7.23 1.91
CA LEU A 98 1.05 6.38 2.51
C LEU A 98 -0.18 7.21 2.88
N MET A 99 -1.27 6.97 2.16
CA MET A 99 -2.58 7.51 2.46
C MET A 99 -3.34 6.52 3.35
N VAL A 100 -3.76 6.98 4.52
CA VAL A 100 -4.56 6.19 5.46
C VAL A 100 -5.99 6.68 5.40
N LEU A 101 -6.93 5.79 5.09
CA LEU A 101 -8.32 6.17 4.95
C LEU A 101 -8.88 6.76 6.26
N GLY A 102 -9.54 7.91 6.16
CA GLY A 102 -10.10 8.63 7.30
C GLY A 102 -9.11 9.49 8.08
N MET A 103 -7.85 9.57 7.64
CA MET A 103 -6.86 10.53 8.15
C MET A 103 -6.67 11.67 7.14
N GLU A 104 -6.51 12.89 7.63
CA GLU A 104 -6.14 14.05 6.80
C GLU A 104 -4.63 14.09 6.60
N GLY A 105 -4.20 14.22 5.35
CA GLY A 105 -2.78 14.23 4.98
C GLY A 105 -2.23 12.84 4.62
N CYS A 106 -0.92 12.76 4.41
CA CYS A 106 -0.21 11.54 4.04
C CYS A 106 1.02 11.34 4.92
N LEU A 107 1.30 10.10 5.29
CA LEU A 107 2.59 9.74 5.86
C LEU A 107 3.60 9.57 4.72
N VAL A 108 4.85 9.97 4.96
CA VAL A 108 5.92 9.85 3.97
C VAL A 108 7.05 9.06 4.59
N PHE A 109 7.46 7.99 3.91
CA PHE A 109 8.67 7.24 4.25
C PHE A 109 9.74 7.57 3.22
N LEU A 110 10.94 7.85 3.70
CA LEU A 110 12.14 7.88 2.89
C LEU A 110 12.84 6.53 2.99
N LYS A 111 13.77 6.28 2.07
CA LYS A 111 14.60 5.07 2.05
C LYS A 111 15.19 4.70 3.41
N ASP A 112 15.70 5.70 4.12
CA ASP A 112 16.33 5.54 5.44
C ASP A 112 15.33 5.17 6.55
N ASP A 113 14.03 5.39 6.36
CA ASP A 113 12.99 4.99 7.31
C ASP A 113 12.65 3.50 7.16
N LEU A 114 13.01 2.88 6.04
CA LEU A 114 12.74 1.48 5.73
C LEU A 114 13.89 0.55 6.16
N CYS A 115 14.98 1.09 6.72
CA CYS A 115 16.15 0.31 7.11
C CYS A 115 15.95 -0.48 8.42
N SER A 116 14.94 -0.13 9.23
CA SER A 116 14.60 -0.86 10.46
C SER A 116 13.11 -0.74 10.81
N ARG A 117 12.60 -1.72 11.57
CA ARG A 117 11.21 -1.77 12.03
C ARG A 117 10.89 -0.58 12.93
N GLU A 118 11.83 -0.18 13.77
CA GLU A 118 11.68 0.91 14.72
C GLU A 118 11.45 2.25 14.02
N ARG A 119 12.23 2.55 12.96
CA ARG A 119 12.05 3.78 12.18
C ARG A 119 10.71 3.82 11.46
N PHE A 120 10.31 2.69 10.88
CA PHE A 120 8.99 2.55 10.29
C PHE A 120 7.87 2.87 11.29
N GLU A 121 7.94 2.33 12.51
CA GLU A 121 6.93 2.57 13.56
C GLU A 121 6.92 4.03 14.04
N ILE A 122 8.09 4.70 14.07
CA ILE A 122 8.18 6.14 14.37
C ILE A 122 7.42 6.96 13.32
N VAL A 123 7.62 6.68 12.03
CA VAL A 123 6.90 7.37 10.96
C VAL A 123 5.39 7.13 11.09
N LEU A 124 4.96 5.88 11.34
CA LEU A 124 3.54 5.56 11.55
C LEU A 124 2.91 6.29 12.74
N SER A 125 3.69 6.56 13.78
CA SER A 125 3.25 7.25 14.98
C SER A 125 3.34 8.78 14.87
N THR A 126 3.88 9.30 13.77
CA THR A 126 4.08 10.73 13.57
C THR A 126 2.73 11.42 13.34
N PRO A 127 2.40 12.49 14.10
CA PRO A 127 1.20 13.27 13.85
C PRO A 127 1.24 13.87 12.45
N LEU A 128 0.16 13.70 11.69
CA LEU A 128 0.08 14.33 10.37
C LEU A 128 0.02 15.85 10.52
N PRO A 129 0.75 16.60 9.69
CA PRO A 129 0.63 18.05 9.67
C PRO A 129 -0.83 18.40 9.34
N LYS A 130 -1.45 19.22 10.19
CA LYS A 130 -2.79 19.76 9.90
C LYS A 130 -2.68 20.59 8.63
N ALA A 131 -3.60 20.39 7.69
CA ALA A 131 -3.77 21.31 6.58
C ALA A 131 -4.15 22.68 7.17
N GLU A 132 -3.35 23.71 6.90
CA GLU A 132 -3.69 25.11 7.18
C GLU A 132 -4.86 25.58 6.32
#